data_AF-A0A1B3WAZ3-F1
#
_entry.id   AF-A0A1B3WAZ3-F1
#
_cell.length_a   1.000
_cell.length_b   1.000
_cell.length_c   1.000
_cell.angle_alpha   90.00
_cell.angle_beta   90.00
_cell.angle_gamma   90.00
#
_symmetry.space_group_name_H-M   'P 1'
#
loop_
_entity.id
_entity.type
_entity.pdbx_description
1 polymer ?
#
loop_
_entity_poly.entity_id
_entity_poly.type
_entity_poly.pdbx_seq_one_letter_code
_entity_poly.pdbx_strand_id
1 'polypeptide(L)'
;MLIRPETAFPHPVLSIYTGDYRNGHFDLELEIEEVPSAGKVSITGRALLDDAHNRALVESGQAMFGVACECLGTFFMDFRPVPLDGFTLEFPDGELRGKVDLQGLIAATAEGITLGSPVIDPAFPPHTRRVDAGTPIAATPIHSFEAGLDKLASMEAIFSLSSSDQIEPGQFAVDLDSERKRIVVSADLYPGITSIRGSGSTKDILHAALYLPTLISVLEAMRAGDHEDRRWHSIVSARCRAQGIDINNKDLVQAAQTLLGNPLTSLVRALEKEP
;
A
#
# COMPACT_ATOMS: atom_id res chain seq x y z
N MET A 1 0.43 -19.04 -5.13
CA MET A 1 0.47 -18.89 -6.59
C MET A 1 -0.48 -17.79 -6.99
N LEU A 2 0.06 -16.65 -7.37
CA LEU A 2 -0.69 -15.49 -7.85
C LEU A 2 -1.20 -15.73 -9.28
N ILE A 3 -2.38 -15.20 -9.58
CA ILE A 3 -2.96 -15.12 -10.93
C ILE A 3 -2.37 -13.91 -11.62
N ARG A 4 -1.57 -14.17 -12.67
CA ARG A 4 -0.85 -13.16 -13.45
C ARG A 4 -1.60 -12.82 -14.75
N PRO A 5 -1.31 -11.68 -15.41
CA PRO A 5 -1.99 -11.26 -16.64
C PRO A 5 -2.02 -12.31 -17.76
N GLU A 6 -1.02 -13.16 -17.83
CA GLU A 6 -0.88 -14.21 -18.86
C GLU A 6 -1.65 -15.49 -18.51
N THR A 7 -2.31 -15.54 -17.34
CA THR A 7 -3.05 -16.72 -16.88
C THR A 7 -4.40 -16.79 -17.57
N ALA A 8 -4.64 -17.86 -18.31
CA ALA A 8 -5.92 -18.12 -18.96
C ALA A 8 -6.72 -19.19 -18.19
N PHE A 9 -8.04 -19.01 -18.14
CA PHE A 9 -8.96 -19.93 -17.48
C PHE A 9 -10.00 -20.45 -18.48
N PRO A 10 -10.46 -21.71 -18.32
CA PRO A 10 -11.53 -22.27 -19.15
C PRO A 10 -12.94 -21.78 -18.75
N HIS A 11 -13.03 -20.98 -17.70
CA HIS A 11 -14.25 -20.43 -17.08
C HIS A 11 -14.03 -18.95 -16.76
N PRO A 12 -15.11 -18.15 -16.58
CA PRO A 12 -14.96 -16.73 -16.32
C PRO A 12 -14.42 -16.47 -14.90
N VAL A 13 -13.37 -15.67 -14.80
CA VAL A 13 -12.78 -15.22 -13.53
C VAL A 13 -12.95 -13.70 -13.41
N LEU A 14 -13.52 -13.23 -12.31
CA LEU A 14 -13.64 -11.79 -12.06
C LEU A 14 -12.24 -11.24 -11.71
N SER A 15 -11.59 -10.62 -12.70
CA SER A 15 -10.29 -9.99 -12.53
C SER A 15 -10.10 -8.89 -13.57
N ILE A 16 -9.27 -7.90 -13.24
CA ILE A 16 -8.86 -6.85 -14.19
C ILE A 16 -8.02 -7.42 -15.37
N TYR A 17 -7.50 -8.64 -15.22
CA TYR A 17 -6.57 -9.24 -16.18
C TYR A 17 -7.24 -10.03 -17.30
N THR A 18 -8.40 -10.63 -17.04
CA THR A 18 -9.02 -11.58 -17.98
C THR A 18 -10.08 -10.93 -18.87
N GLY A 19 -10.74 -9.88 -18.39
CA GLY A 19 -11.83 -9.23 -19.11
C GLY A 19 -13.10 -10.09 -19.20
N ASP A 20 -13.23 -11.13 -18.36
CA ASP A 20 -14.35 -12.08 -18.42
C ASP A 20 -15.68 -11.50 -17.91
N TYR A 21 -15.64 -10.31 -17.31
CA TYR A 21 -16.77 -9.59 -16.74
C TYR A 21 -16.83 -8.19 -17.39
N ARG A 22 -18.01 -7.80 -17.87
CA ARG A 22 -18.25 -6.50 -18.54
C ARG A 22 -18.19 -5.32 -17.58
N ASN A 23 -18.57 -5.55 -16.33
CA ASN A 23 -18.50 -4.60 -15.23
C ASN A 23 -18.31 -5.39 -13.95
N GLY A 24 -17.51 -4.90 -13.02
CA GLY A 24 -17.16 -5.61 -11.81
C GLY A 24 -15.79 -5.18 -11.30
N HIS A 25 -15.70 -5.00 -10.01
CA HIS A 25 -14.56 -4.52 -9.27
C HIS A 25 -14.31 -5.46 -8.09
N PHE A 26 -13.09 -5.99 -8.06
CA PHE A 26 -12.58 -6.75 -6.95
C PHE A 26 -11.16 -6.29 -6.64
N ASP A 27 -10.97 -5.70 -5.47
CA ASP A 27 -9.68 -5.17 -5.03
C ASP A 27 -9.47 -5.36 -3.52
N LEU A 28 -8.27 -5.05 -3.04
CA LEU A 28 -7.92 -5.00 -1.62
C LEU A 28 -7.65 -3.57 -1.20
N GLU A 29 -8.22 -3.18 -0.07
CA GLU A 29 -7.74 -2.03 0.69
C GLU A 29 -6.80 -2.54 1.78
N LEU A 30 -5.52 -2.16 1.71
CA LEU A 30 -4.45 -2.71 2.52
C LEU A 30 -3.76 -1.61 3.35
N GLU A 31 -3.43 -1.97 4.57
CA GLU A 31 -2.59 -1.22 5.49
C GLU A 31 -1.47 -2.13 6.00
N ILE A 32 -0.23 -1.73 5.74
CA ILE A 32 0.95 -2.50 6.09
C ILE A 32 1.66 -1.82 7.25
N GLU A 33 1.89 -2.56 8.32
CA GLU A 33 2.64 -2.13 9.49
C GLU A 33 3.84 -3.05 9.73
N GLU A 34 5.04 -2.50 9.66
CA GLU A 34 6.24 -3.17 10.16
C GLU A 34 6.43 -2.80 11.64
N VAL A 35 6.66 -3.81 12.49
CA VAL A 35 6.99 -3.66 13.91
C VAL A 35 8.52 -3.76 14.07
N PRO A 36 9.25 -2.63 14.12
CA PRO A 36 10.71 -2.64 13.98
C PRO A 36 11.43 -3.33 15.14
N SER A 37 10.82 -3.32 16.34
CA SER A 37 11.38 -3.95 17.54
C SER A 37 11.29 -5.48 17.52
N ALA A 38 10.43 -6.03 16.67
CA ALA A 38 10.17 -7.48 16.60
C ALA A 38 10.44 -8.07 15.20
N GLY A 39 10.78 -7.25 14.21
CA GLY A 39 10.99 -7.65 12.80
C GLY A 39 9.73 -8.19 12.12
N LYS A 40 8.55 -8.02 12.73
CA LYS A 40 7.29 -8.57 12.23
C LYS A 40 6.64 -7.65 11.22
N VAL A 41 5.98 -8.24 10.22
CA VAL A 41 5.10 -7.51 9.29
C VAL A 41 3.66 -7.86 9.63
N SER A 42 2.84 -6.86 9.89
CA SER A 42 1.40 -6.98 10.06
C SER A 42 0.70 -6.33 8.87
N ILE A 43 -0.23 -7.04 8.25
CA ILE A 43 -0.98 -6.57 7.10
C ILE A 43 -2.45 -6.63 7.47
N THR A 44 -3.06 -5.46 7.63
CA THR A 44 -4.49 -5.33 7.90
C THR A 44 -5.18 -4.87 6.63
N GLY A 45 -6.39 -5.35 6.37
CA GLY A 45 -7.11 -4.92 5.18
C GLY A 45 -8.51 -5.47 5.07
N ARG A 46 -9.15 -5.15 3.95
CA ARG A 46 -10.46 -5.66 3.56
C ARG A 46 -10.59 -5.78 2.05
N ALA A 47 -11.52 -6.60 1.61
CA ALA A 47 -11.87 -6.76 0.21
C ALA A 47 -12.92 -5.73 -0.22
N LEU A 48 -12.68 -5.11 -1.38
CA LEU A 48 -13.64 -4.28 -2.10
C LEU A 48 -14.24 -5.13 -3.23
N LEU A 49 -15.39 -5.77 -2.98
CA LEU A 49 -16.08 -6.63 -3.94
C LEU A 49 -17.47 -6.07 -4.26
N ASP A 50 -17.70 -5.70 -5.52
CA ASP A 50 -18.97 -5.13 -6.01
C ASP A 50 -19.90 -6.16 -6.69
N ASP A 51 -19.44 -7.40 -6.90
CA ASP A 51 -20.24 -8.46 -7.48
C ASP A 51 -21.05 -9.20 -6.40
N ALA A 52 -22.36 -8.95 -6.40
CA ALA A 52 -23.28 -9.52 -5.40
C ALA A 52 -23.37 -11.05 -5.46
N HIS A 53 -23.18 -11.67 -6.63
CA HIS A 53 -23.22 -13.13 -6.78
C HIS A 53 -22.01 -13.77 -6.10
N ASN A 54 -20.81 -13.29 -6.40
CA ASN A 54 -19.57 -13.76 -5.80
C ASN A 54 -19.54 -13.51 -4.29
N ARG A 55 -20.09 -12.38 -3.82
CA ARG A 55 -20.28 -12.12 -2.40
C ARG A 55 -21.19 -13.17 -1.75
N ALA A 56 -22.35 -13.44 -2.35
CA ALA A 56 -23.28 -14.45 -1.85
C ALA A 56 -22.68 -15.85 -1.81
N LEU A 57 -21.81 -16.21 -2.77
CA LEU A 57 -21.07 -17.49 -2.75
C LEU A 57 -20.13 -17.60 -1.55
N VAL A 58 -19.45 -16.50 -1.18
CA VAL A 58 -18.57 -16.49 0.00
C VAL A 58 -19.40 -16.55 1.29
N GLU A 59 -20.47 -15.76 1.38
CA GLU A 59 -21.36 -15.73 2.55
C GLU A 59 -22.09 -17.07 2.77
N SER A 60 -22.43 -17.80 1.72
CA SER A 60 -23.03 -19.13 1.80
C SER A 60 -22.01 -20.26 2.06
N GLY A 61 -20.71 -19.94 2.06
CA GLY A 61 -19.62 -20.90 2.23
C GLY A 61 -19.35 -21.80 1.02
N GLN A 62 -19.97 -21.51 -0.14
CA GLN A 62 -19.70 -22.21 -1.40
C GLN A 62 -18.40 -21.71 -2.06
N ALA A 63 -17.94 -20.52 -1.70
CA ALA A 63 -16.62 -20.03 -2.03
C ALA A 63 -15.92 -19.54 -0.75
N MET A 64 -14.60 -19.42 -0.83
CA MET A 64 -13.80 -18.83 0.23
C MET A 64 -13.00 -17.67 -0.33
N PHE A 65 -12.87 -16.62 0.46
CA PHE A 65 -11.91 -15.56 0.23
C PHE A 65 -10.61 -15.86 1.00
N GLY A 66 -9.48 -15.55 0.38
CA GLY A 66 -8.19 -15.56 1.05
C GLY A 66 -7.19 -14.65 0.36
N VAL A 67 -6.11 -14.37 1.06
CA VAL A 67 -5.00 -13.56 0.55
C VAL A 67 -3.82 -14.48 0.26
N ALA A 68 -3.38 -14.50 -0.99
CA ALA A 68 -2.13 -15.09 -1.39
C ALA A 68 -0.99 -14.10 -1.19
N CYS A 69 0.13 -14.57 -0.64
CA CYS A 69 1.34 -13.79 -0.40
C CYS A 69 2.54 -14.51 -1.02
N GLU A 70 3.32 -13.80 -1.84
CA GLU A 70 4.58 -14.28 -2.40
C GLU A 70 5.69 -13.27 -2.10
N CYS A 71 6.79 -13.74 -1.49
CA CYS A 71 8.01 -12.97 -1.31
C CYS A 71 9.18 -13.74 -1.89
N LEU A 72 9.64 -13.33 -3.08
CA LEU A 72 10.73 -14.00 -3.78
C LEU A 72 12.07 -13.85 -3.05
N GLY A 73 12.26 -12.78 -2.27
CA GLY A 73 13.49 -12.54 -1.52
C GLY A 73 13.74 -13.57 -0.42
N THR A 74 12.68 -14.20 0.10
CA THR A 74 12.73 -15.22 1.16
C THR A 74 12.20 -16.58 0.72
N PHE A 75 11.78 -16.71 -0.54
CA PHE A 75 11.05 -17.87 -1.06
C PHE A 75 9.75 -18.18 -0.31
N PHE A 76 9.20 -17.20 0.41
CA PHE A 76 7.96 -17.35 1.13
C PHE A 76 6.78 -17.32 0.16
N MET A 77 5.90 -18.33 0.24
CA MET A 77 4.66 -18.41 -0.54
C MET A 77 3.58 -19.02 0.33
N ASP A 78 2.46 -18.31 0.50
CA ASP A 78 1.38 -18.74 1.37
C ASP A 78 0.01 -18.28 0.84
N PHE A 79 -1.05 -18.95 1.28
CA PHE A 79 -2.44 -18.56 1.04
C PHE A 79 -3.22 -18.66 2.35
N ARG A 80 -3.75 -17.53 2.81
CA ARG A 80 -4.45 -17.41 4.09
C ARG A 80 -5.94 -17.15 3.87
N PRO A 81 -6.83 -18.10 4.20
CA PRO A 81 -8.26 -17.86 4.23
C PRO A 81 -8.60 -16.79 5.28
N VAL A 82 -9.35 -15.77 4.87
CA VAL A 82 -9.70 -14.63 5.74
C VAL A 82 -11.10 -14.09 5.39
N PRO A 83 -11.76 -13.33 6.29
CA PRO A 83 -13.03 -12.68 5.99
C PRO A 83 -12.89 -11.56 4.95
N LEU A 84 -13.97 -11.29 4.21
CA LEU A 84 -14.02 -10.19 3.23
C LEU A 84 -13.96 -8.81 3.89
N ASP A 85 -14.70 -8.62 4.98
CA ASP A 85 -14.95 -7.28 5.55
C ASP A 85 -13.81 -6.75 6.42
N GLY A 86 -12.83 -7.59 6.76
CA GLY A 86 -11.69 -7.21 7.58
C GLY A 86 -10.82 -8.41 7.95
N PHE A 87 -9.50 -8.24 7.85
CA PHE A 87 -8.52 -9.24 8.23
C PHE A 87 -7.22 -8.62 8.71
N THR A 88 -6.45 -9.41 9.47
CA THR A 88 -5.07 -9.12 9.86
C THR A 88 -4.23 -10.35 9.61
N LEU A 89 -3.12 -10.19 8.89
CA LEU A 89 -2.12 -11.22 8.62
C LEU A 89 -0.83 -10.82 9.32
N GLU A 90 -0.32 -11.68 10.18
CA GLU A 90 0.95 -11.47 10.88
C GLU A 90 2.01 -12.40 10.31
N PHE A 91 3.14 -11.82 9.93
CA PHE A 91 4.33 -12.53 9.47
C PHE A 91 5.47 -12.30 10.46
N PRO A 92 6.05 -13.36 11.05
CA PRO A 92 7.21 -13.24 11.92
C PRO A 92 8.46 -12.72 11.20
N ASP A 93 9.46 -12.34 11.98
CA ASP A 93 10.73 -11.82 11.48
C ASP A 93 11.41 -12.79 10.51
N GLY A 94 11.90 -12.25 9.41
CA GLY A 94 12.61 -12.98 8.37
C GLY A 94 11.74 -13.72 7.35
N GLU A 95 10.42 -13.83 7.53
CA GLU A 95 9.55 -14.46 6.53
C GLU A 95 9.34 -13.58 5.30
N LEU A 96 9.22 -12.26 5.49
CA LEU A 96 9.05 -11.29 4.42
C LEU A 96 10.25 -10.35 4.39
N ARG A 97 10.99 -10.35 3.28
CA ARG A 97 12.13 -9.45 3.07
C ARG A 97 12.32 -9.11 1.59
N GLY A 98 12.40 -7.82 1.30
CA GLY A 98 12.42 -7.29 -0.07
C GLY A 98 11.01 -7.24 -0.64
N LYS A 99 10.88 -7.35 -1.97
CA LYS A 99 9.59 -7.27 -2.65
C LYS A 99 8.63 -8.38 -2.19
N VAL A 100 7.45 -7.97 -1.73
CA VAL A 100 6.31 -8.81 -1.36
C VAL A 100 5.15 -8.49 -2.30
N ASP A 101 4.56 -9.53 -2.88
CA ASP A 101 3.39 -9.46 -3.76
C ASP A 101 2.18 -10.12 -3.05
N LEU A 102 1.07 -9.39 -2.96
CA LEU A 102 -0.18 -9.82 -2.35
C LEU A 102 -1.31 -9.86 -3.40
N GLN A 103 -2.21 -10.83 -3.29
CA GLN A 103 -3.41 -10.88 -4.11
C GLN A 103 -4.57 -11.53 -3.36
N GLY A 104 -5.74 -10.88 -3.41
CA GLY A 104 -6.98 -11.46 -2.93
C GLY A 104 -7.53 -12.45 -3.95
N LEU A 105 -7.92 -13.63 -3.50
CA LEU A 105 -8.50 -14.69 -4.32
C LEU A 105 -9.81 -15.16 -3.71
N ILE A 106 -10.82 -15.33 -4.56
CA ILE A 106 -12.02 -16.10 -4.23
C ILE A 106 -11.92 -17.42 -4.96
N ALA A 107 -12.04 -18.53 -4.26
CA ALA A 107 -12.00 -19.87 -4.83
C ALA A 107 -13.21 -20.70 -4.38
N ALA A 108 -13.68 -21.58 -5.27
CA ALA A 108 -14.73 -22.54 -4.97
C ALA A 108 -14.32 -23.49 -3.84
N THR A 109 -15.22 -23.76 -2.90
CA THR A 109 -15.02 -24.76 -1.83
C THR A 109 -15.86 -26.02 -2.04
N ALA A 110 -16.78 -25.99 -3.00
CA ALA A 110 -17.68 -27.09 -3.34
C ALA A 110 -17.66 -27.41 -4.84
N GLU A 111 -18.07 -28.63 -5.17
CA GLU A 111 -18.17 -29.13 -6.53
C GLU A 111 -19.35 -28.54 -7.29
N GLY A 112 -19.18 -28.31 -8.58
CA GLY A 112 -20.27 -27.96 -9.50
C GLY A 112 -20.99 -26.65 -9.21
N ILE A 113 -20.33 -25.65 -8.62
CA ILE A 113 -20.87 -24.31 -8.39
C ILE A 113 -21.13 -23.62 -9.72
N THR A 114 -22.26 -22.94 -9.84
CA THR A 114 -22.61 -22.16 -11.04
C THR A 114 -22.32 -20.67 -10.82
N LEU A 115 -21.50 -20.09 -11.68
CA LEU A 115 -21.21 -18.66 -11.75
C LEU A 115 -22.38 -17.96 -12.45
N GLY A 116 -23.20 -17.28 -11.66
CA GLY A 116 -24.49 -16.70 -12.06
C GLY A 116 -24.47 -15.19 -12.20
N SER A 117 -23.31 -14.55 -12.07
CA SER A 117 -23.23 -13.09 -12.15
C SER A 117 -23.75 -12.57 -13.51
N PRO A 118 -24.65 -11.57 -13.52
CA PRO A 118 -25.24 -11.04 -14.76
C PRO A 118 -24.26 -10.22 -15.60
N VAL A 119 -23.13 -9.84 -15.01
CA VAL A 119 -22.09 -9.03 -15.64
C VAL A 119 -21.01 -9.87 -16.32
N ILE A 120 -21.01 -11.19 -16.15
CA ILE A 120 -20.18 -12.12 -16.94
C ILE A 120 -20.38 -11.84 -18.45
N ASP A 121 -19.29 -11.84 -19.21
CA ASP A 121 -19.33 -11.61 -20.65
C ASP A 121 -20.21 -12.68 -21.35
N PRO A 122 -21.15 -12.26 -22.23
CA PRO A 122 -22.00 -13.18 -22.97
C PRO A 122 -21.26 -14.21 -23.82
N ALA A 123 -19.99 -13.97 -24.18
CA ALA A 123 -19.14 -14.91 -24.89
C ALA A 123 -18.90 -16.21 -24.10
N PHE A 124 -19.04 -16.19 -22.76
CA PHE A 124 -18.95 -17.39 -21.92
C PHE A 124 -20.27 -18.16 -21.91
N PRO A 125 -20.34 -19.35 -22.54
CA PRO A 125 -21.56 -20.14 -22.56
C PRO A 125 -21.91 -20.68 -21.16
N PRO A 126 -23.19 -21.03 -20.86
CA PRO A 126 -23.58 -21.50 -19.53
C PRO A 126 -22.80 -22.72 -19.01
N HIS A 127 -22.36 -23.62 -19.89
CA HIS A 127 -21.62 -24.82 -19.49
C HIS A 127 -20.18 -24.54 -19.02
N THR A 128 -19.58 -23.40 -19.39
CA THR A 128 -18.25 -23.00 -18.92
C THR A 128 -18.31 -22.26 -17.58
N ARG A 129 -19.52 -21.96 -17.08
CA ARG A 129 -19.74 -21.26 -15.81
C ARG A 129 -19.88 -22.20 -14.62
N ARG A 130 -19.59 -23.49 -14.81
CA ARG A 130 -19.62 -24.49 -13.74
C ARG A 130 -18.21 -24.79 -13.29
N VAL A 131 -17.94 -24.60 -12.01
CA VAL A 131 -16.60 -24.74 -11.41
C VAL A 131 -16.62 -25.70 -10.23
N ASP A 132 -15.51 -26.38 -10.04
CA ASP A 132 -15.30 -27.40 -9.01
C ASP A 132 -14.42 -26.87 -7.88
N ALA A 133 -14.29 -27.62 -6.78
CA ALA A 133 -13.56 -27.16 -5.60
C ALA A 133 -12.09 -26.82 -5.93
N GLY A 134 -11.58 -25.74 -5.35
CA GLY A 134 -10.23 -25.21 -5.60
C GLY A 134 -10.12 -24.33 -6.86
N THR A 135 -11.18 -24.20 -7.65
CA THR A 135 -11.17 -23.36 -8.86
C THR A 135 -11.24 -21.87 -8.49
N PRO A 136 -10.35 -21.01 -9.01
CA PRO A 136 -10.43 -19.56 -8.82
C PRO A 136 -11.69 -18.97 -9.47
N ILE A 137 -12.41 -18.11 -8.77
CA ILE A 137 -13.62 -17.43 -9.21
C ILE A 137 -13.36 -15.93 -9.42
N ALA A 138 -12.54 -15.33 -8.57
CA ALA A 138 -12.17 -13.92 -8.66
C ALA A 138 -10.75 -13.69 -8.16
N ALA A 139 -10.07 -12.68 -8.70
CA ALA A 139 -8.73 -12.29 -8.32
C ALA A 139 -8.54 -10.77 -8.39
N THR A 140 -8.00 -10.19 -7.33
CA THR A 140 -7.63 -8.77 -7.30
C THR A 140 -6.40 -8.50 -8.18
N PRO A 141 -6.07 -7.23 -8.45
CA PRO A 141 -4.72 -6.87 -8.87
C PRO A 141 -3.68 -7.39 -7.86
N ILE A 142 -2.45 -7.60 -8.33
CA ILE A 142 -1.31 -7.88 -7.46
C ILE A 142 -0.85 -6.56 -6.83
N HIS A 143 -0.87 -6.51 -5.50
CA HIS A 143 -0.38 -5.40 -4.70
C HIS A 143 1.06 -5.68 -4.25
N SER A 144 1.99 -4.81 -4.60
CA SER A 144 3.41 -4.98 -4.25
C SER A 144 3.86 -3.96 -3.20
N PHE A 145 4.64 -4.41 -2.23
CA PHE A 145 5.37 -3.54 -1.29
C PHE A 145 6.76 -4.11 -0.97
N GLU A 146 7.59 -3.34 -0.27
CA GLU A 146 8.96 -3.74 0.06
C GLU A 146 9.09 -3.91 1.59
N ALA A 147 9.32 -5.14 2.06
CA ALA A 147 9.36 -5.50 3.47
C ALA A 147 10.80 -5.55 4.04
N GLY A 148 10.98 -5.21 5.32
CA GLY A 148 12.25 -5.41 6.02
C GLY A 148 13.30 -4.33 5.73
N LEU A 149 12.84 -3.14 5.33
CA LEU A 149 13.68 -1.97 5.09
C LEU A 149 13.68 -1.02 6.28
N ASP A 150 13.40 -1.42 7.52
CA ASP A 150 13.40 -0.47 8.65
C ASP A 150 14.73 0.27 8.89
N LYS A 151 15.85 -0.21 8.32
CA LYS A 151 17.13 0.53 8.27
C LYS A 151 17.29 1.47 7.05
N LEU A 152 16.33 1.47 6.14
CA LEU A 152 16.36 2.04 4.78
C LEU A 152 15.01 2.62 4.28
N ALA A 153 13.93 2.63 5.07
CA ALA A 153 12.65 3.22 4.63
C ALA A 153 12.91 4.66 4.15
N SER A 154 12.23 5.14 3.10
CA SER A 154 12.38 6.56 2.75
C SER A 154 11.85 7.42 3.90
N MET A 155 12.45 8.59 4.16
CA MET A 155 11.98 9.48 5.23
C MET A 155 10.48 9.84 5.07
N GLU A 156 9.98 9.75 3.85
CA GLU A 156 8.59 9.93 3.42
C GLU A 156 7.60 8.94 4.04
N ALA A 157 8.03 7.72 4.36
CA ALA A 157 7.15 6.68 4.91
C ALA A 157 6.63 7.03 6.32
N ILE A 158 7.30 7.97 7.00
CA ILE A 158 6.87 8.51 8.31
C ILE A 158 5.64 9.43 8.13
N PHE A 159 5.38 9.91 6.92
CA PHE A 159 4.33 10.88 6.63
C PHE A 159 3.17 10.22 5.89
N SER A 160 1.98 10.35 6.48
CA SER A 160 0.71 10.09 5.78
C SER A 160 0.26 11.36 5.04
N LEU A 161 -0.39 11.19 3.90
CA LEU A 161 -0.99 12.29 3.14
C LEU A 161 -2.51 12.19 3.25
N SER A 162 -3.20 13.31 3.44
CA SER A 162 -4.66 13.38 3.51
C SER A 162 -5.18 14.71 2.95
N SER A 163 -6.44 14.77 2.56
CA SER A 163 -7.11 16.02 2.19
C SER A 163 -7.95 16.58 3.32
N SER A 164 -8.16 17.90 3.32
CA SER A 164 -9.17 18.57 4.13
C SER A 164 -9.72 19.80 3.42
N ASP A 165 -11.03 20.01 3.51
CA ASP A 165 -11.72 21.21 3.00
C ASP A 165 -11.43 22.45 3.86
N GLN A 166 -10.77 22.27 5.01
CA GLN A 166 -10.36 23.37 5.90
C GLN A 166 -9.02 23.98 5.51
N ILE A 167 -8.29 23.36 4.58
CA ILE A 167 -7.02 23.88 4.07
C ILE A 167 -7.30 24.72 2.83
N GLU A 168 -6.81 25.97 2.84
CA GLU A 168 -6.94 26.88 1.70
C GLU A 168 -6.33 26.28 0.43
N PRO A 169 -6.94 26.48 -0.75
CA PRO A 169 -6.41 25.99 -2.02
C PRO A 169 -4.95 26.41 -2.22
N GLY A 170 -4.11 25.46 -2.63
CA GLY A 170 -2.67 25.71 -2.82
C GLY A 170 -1.81 25.57 -1.56
N GLN A 171 -2.41 25.27 -0.40
CA GLN A 171 -1.68 25.15 0.87
C GLN A 171 -1.64 23.71 1.38
N PHE A 172 -0.75 23.49 2.35
CA PHE A 172 -0.72 22.28 3.17
C PHE A 172 -0.41 22.63 4.63
N ALA A 173 -0.86 21.78 5.54
CA ALA A 173 -0.55 21.83 6.95
C ALA A 173 0.13 20.54 7.40
N VAL A 174 0.92 20.63 8.46
CA VAL A 174 1.56 19.49 9.10
C VAL A 174 0.91 19.27 10.45
N ASP A 175 0.17 18.17 10.57
CA ASP A 175 -0.40 17.73 11.84
C ASP A 175 0.63 16.85 12.57
N LEU A 176 1.10 17.38 13.71
CA LEU A 176 2.07 16.77 14.61
C LEU A 176 1.42 16.18 15.89
N ASP A 177 0.15 16.50 16.14
CA ASP A 177 -0.60 16.14 17.35
C ASP A 177 -1.21 14.73 17.26
N SER A 178 -1.45 14.25 16.05
CA SER A 178 -1.88 12.89 15.75
C SER A 178 -0.78 11.85 16.06
N GLU A 179 -1.14 10.61 16.42
CA GLU A 179 -0.17 9.51 16.61
C GLU A 179 0.66 9.20 15.34
N ARG A 180 0.15 9.61 14.17
CA ARG A 180 0.82 9.57 12.87
C ARG A 180 1.00 10.99 12.35
N LYS A 181 2.15 11.27 11.75
CA LYS A 181 2.34 12.55 11.05
C LYS A 181 1.48 12.58 9.81
N ARG A 182 0.72 13.66 9.67
CA ARG A 182 -0.18 13.84 8.53
C ARG A 182 0.13 15.15 7.85
N ILE A 183 0.49 15.04 6.58
CA ILE A 183 0.52 16.17 5.65
C ILE A 183 -0.91 16.32 5.16
N VAL A 184 -1.57 17.39 5.59
CA VAL A 184 -2.94 17.72 5.20
C VAL A 184 -2.88 18.73 4.07
N VAL A 185 -3.32 18.36 2.88
CA VAL A 185 -3.35 19.24 1.71
C VAL A 185 -4.78 19.68 1.41
N SER A 186 -4.94 20.76 0.66
CA SER A 186 -6.26 21.14 0.14
C SER A 186 -6.83 20.04 -0.79
N ALA A 187 -8.15 19.89 -0.80
CA ALA A 187 -8.83 18.80 -1.51
C ALA A 187 -8.55 18.77 -3.02
N ASP A 188 -8.31 19.93 -3.63
CA ASP A 188 -7.94 20.10 -5.04
C ASP A 188 -6.52 19.57 -5.37
N LEU A 189 -5.58 19.63 -4.42
CA LEU A 189 -4.20 19.19 -4.62
C LEU A 189 -4.01 17.68 -4.36
N TYR A 190 -4.87 17.09 -3.54
CA TYR A 190 -4.73 15.70 -3.09
C TYR A 190 -4.61 14.67 -4.24
N PRO A 191 -5.46 14.70 -5.29
CA PRO A 191 -5.34 13.75 -6.40
C PRO A 191 -4.03 13.89 -7.16
N GLY A 192 -3.57 15.14 -7.37
CA GLY A 192 -2.33 15.44 -8.09
C GLY A 192 -1.10 14.95 -7.33
N ILE A 193 -1.00 15.28 -6.03
CA ILE A 193 0.12 14.85 -5.18
C ILE A 193 0.14 13.32 -5.04
N THR A 194 -1.03 12.69 -4.92
CA THR A 194 -1.14 11.22 -4.82
C THR A 194 -0.67 10.54 -6.10
N SER A 195 -1.03 11.08 -7.27
CA SER A 195 -0.56 10.59 -8.57
C SER A 195 0.98 10.68 -8.71
N ILE A 196 1.55 11.83 -8.31
CA ILE A 196 3.00 12.10 -8.37
C ILE A 196 3.79 11.22 -7.39
N ARG A 197 3.19 10.85 -6.24
CA ARG A 197 3.82 9.97 -5.24
C ARG A 197 4.10 8.56 -5.78
N GLY A 198 3.35 8.12 -6.78
CA GLY A 198 3.50 6.82 -7.45
C GLY A 198 4.46 6.82 -8.65
N SER A 199 4.88 7.98 -9.17
CA SER A 199 5.74 8.09 -10.35
C SER A 199 7.20 8.40 -9.98
N GLY A 200 8.12 7.51 -10.38
CA GLY A 200 9.50 7.48 -9.86
C GLY A 200 10.34 8.76 -10.06
N SER A 201 10.27 9.43 -11.21
CA SER A 201 11.05 10.65 -11.49
C SER A 201 10.44 11.91 -10.85
N THR A 202 9.13 11.94 -10.71
CA THR A 202 8.37 13.09 -10.19
C THR A 202 8.37 13.13 -8.66
N LYS A 203 8.72 12.00 -8.03
CA LYS A 203 8.91 11.86 -6.59
C LYS A 203 9.97 12.82 -6.02
N ASP A 204 11.04 13.08 -6.76
CA ASP A 204 12.11 14.01 -6.35
C ASP A 204 11.62 15.46 -6.23
N ILE A 205 10.59 15.84 -7.01
CA ILE A 205 9.93 17.14 -6.92
C ILE A 205 9.19 17.28 -5.59
N LEU A 206 8.46 16.24 -5.18
CA LEU A 206 7.76 16.23 -3.90
C LEU A 206 8.72 16.31 -2.71
N HIS A 207 9.93 15.74 -2.82
CA HIS A 207 10.92 15.82 -1.76
C HIS A 207 11.31 17.25 -1.43
N ALA A 208 11.55 18.06 -2.45
CA ALA A 208 11.92 19.46 -2.29
C ALA A 208 10.71 20.34 -1.90
N ALA A 209 9.55 20.10 -2.53
CA ALA A 209 8.38 20.97 -2.38
C ALA A 209 7.53 20.70 -1.13
N LEU A 210 7.46 19.43 -0.68
CA LEU A 210 6.53 19.00 0.36
C LEU A 210 7.23 18.38 1.57
N TYR A 211 8.10 17.39 1.35
CA TYR A 211 8.71 16.66 2.46
C TYR A 211 9.79 17.47 3.18
N LEU A 212 10.55 18.30 2.47
CA LEU A 212 11.57 19.16 3.08
C LEU A 212 10.99 20.16 4.09
N PRO A 213 10.02 21.03 3.73
CA PRO A 213 9.41 21.94 4.70
C PRO A 213 8.72 21.19 5.85
N THR A 214 8.09 20.05 5.56
CA THR A 214 7.48 19.19 6.59
C THR A 214 8.52 18.68 7.60
N LEU A 215 9.69 18.24 7.14
CA LEU A 215 10.76 17.78 8.03
C LEU A 215 11.35 18.91 8.86
N ILE A 216 11.44 20.12 8.33
CA ILE A 216 11.90 21.28 9.09
C ILE A 216 10.95 21.51 10.29
N SER A 217 9.63 21.54 10.06
CA SER A 217 8.63 21.68 11.12
C SER A 217 8.70 20.55 12.15
N VAL A 218 8.93 19.32 11.70
CA VAL A 218 9.14 18.18 12.58
C VAL A 218 10.37 18.37 13.48
N LEU A 219 11.51 18.71 12.90
CA LEU A 219 12.75 18.87 13.67
C LEU A 219 12.64 20.05 14.64
N GLU A 220 11.90 21.08 14.28
CA GLU A 220 11.60 22.21 15.14
C GLU A 220 10.77 21.77 16.36
N ALA A 221 9.70 20.99 16.15
CA ALA A 221 8.91 20.43 17.24
C ALA A 221 9.72 19.49 18.15
N MET A 222 10.60 18.66 17.58
CA MET A 222 11.53 17.83 18.36
C MET A 222 12.48 18.67 19.22
N ARG A 223 12.98 19.78 18.66
CA ARG A 223 13.90 20.68 19.37
C ARG A 223 13.19 21.45 20.49
N ALA A 224 11.89 21.71 20.35
CA ALA A 224 11.08 22.30 21.41
C ALA A 224 10.85 21.35 22.60
N GLY A 225 11.17 20.06 22.47
CA GLY A 225 10.91 19.04 23.49
C GLY A 225 9.46 18.55 23.49
N ASP A 226 8.67 18.92 22.48
CA ASP A 226 7.31 18.46 22.33
C ASP A 226 7.30 17.06 21.70
N HIS A 227 6.33 16.24 22.06
CA HIS A 227 6.04 14.94 21.41
C HIS A 227 7.09 13.83 21.60
N GLU A 228 7.91 13.84 22.66
CA GLU A 228 8.91 12.78 22.93
C GLU A 228 8.30 11.36 22.97
N ASP A 229 7.06 11.25 23.46
CA ASP A 229 6.31 9.98 23.57
C ASP A 229 5.76 9.49 22.22
N ARG A 230 5.84 10.29 21.15
CA ARG A 230 5.24 9.93 19.86
C ARG A 230 6.16 8.98 19.07
N ARG A 231 5.56 7.96 18.45
CA ARG A 231 6.29 6.97 17.61
C ARG A 231 7.15 7.62 16.54
N TRP A 232 6.68 8.70 15.93
CA TRP A 232 7.45 9.41 14.90
C TRP A 232 8.72 10.06 15.44
N HIS A 233 8.71 10.49 16.72
CA HIS A 233 9.85 11.17 17.36
C HIS A 233 11.01 10.18 17.50
N SER A 234 10.74 8.96 17.96
CA SER A 234 11.76 7.92 18.10
C SER A 234 12.37 7.52 16.75
N ILE A 235 11.55 7.41 15.68
CA ILE A 235 12.02 7.07 14.33
C ILE A 235 12.94 8.18 13.77
N VAL A 236 12.52 9.45 13.84
CA VAL A 236 13.33 10.56 13.34
C VAL A 236 14.59 10.73 14.17
N SER A 237 14.51 10.60 15.50
CA SER A 237 15.68 10.67 16.40
C SER A 237 16.68 9.56 16.11
N ALA A 238 16.23 8.33 15.85
CA ALA A 238 17.09 7.22 15.44
C ALA A 238 17.83 7.53 14.12
N ARG A 239 17.17 8.16 13.15
CA ARG A 239 17.81 8.58 11.89
C ARG A 239 18.80 9.70 12.07
N CYS A 240 18.47 10.72 12.87
CA CYS A 240 19.39 11.79 13.21
C CYS A 240 20.67 11.20 13.82
N ARG A 241 20.55 10.26 14.77
CA ARG A 241 21.70 9.56 15.36
C ARG A 241 22.49 8.77 14.33
N ALA A 242 21.82 8.01 13.46
CA ALA A 242 22.47 7.22 12.41
C ALA A 242 23.29 8.08 11.43
N GLN A 243 22.85 9.33 11.18
CA GLN A 243 23.52 10.28 10.28
C GLN A 243 24.42 11.30 11.02
N GLY A 244 24.62 11.16 12.34
CA GLY A 244 25.41 12.11 13.12
C GLY A 244 24.84 13.54 13.10
N ILE A 245 23.51 13.66 13.07
CA ILE A 245 22.77 14.92 13.11
C ILE A 245 22.40 15.21 14.55
N ASP A 246 22.92 16.31 15.07
CA ASP A 246 22.50 16.90 16.34
C ASP A 246 21.52 18.03 16.05
N ILE A 247 20.25 17.80 16.38
CA ILE A 247 19.14 18.75 16.16
C ILE A 247 19.24 20.00 17.04
N ASN A 248 20.03 19.96 18.13
CA ASN A 248 20.18 21.09 19.04
C ASN A 248 21.28 22.06 18.61
N ASN A 249 22.23 21.59 17.80
CA ASN A 249 23.44 22.34 17.45
C ASN A 249 23.60 22.58 15.93
N LYS A 250 22.82 21.91 15.08
CA LYS A 250 22.81 22.13 13.63
C LYS A 250 21.66 23.05 13.19
N ASP A 251 21.85 23.67 12.04
CA ASP A 251 20.79 24.28 11.26
C ASP A 251 19.77 23.21 10.83
N LEU A 252 18.50 23.41 11.19
CA LEU A 252 17.41 22.47 10.91
C LEU A 252 17.19 22.28 9.40
N VAL A 253 17.47 23.31 8.59
CA VAL A 253 17.36 23.22 7.14
C VAL A 253 18.38 22.22 6.59
N GLN A 254 19.64 22.33 7.02
CA GLN A 254 20.70 21.40 6.61
C GLN A 254 20.45 19.99 7.13
N ALA A 255 19.95 19.87 8.36
CA ALA A 255 19.55 18.59 8.93
C ALA A 255 18.45 17.91 8.08
N ALA A 256 17.38 18.65 7.74
CA ALA A 256 16.29 18.14 6.91
C ALA A 256 16.75 17.75 5.50
N GLN A 257 17.63 18.55 4.88
CA GLN A 257 18.25 18.23 3.58
C GLN A 257 19.06 16.93 3.65
N THR A 258 19.89 16.77 4.67
CA THR A 258 20.72 15.57 4.86
C THR A 258 19.85 14.33 5.08
N LEU A 259 18.79 14.45 5.90
CA LEU A 259 17.84 13.39 6.19
C LEU A 259 17.04 12.93 4.96
N LEU A 260 16.81 13.82 3.99
CA LEU A 260 16.19 13.53 2.69
C LEU A 260 17.18 13.09 1.62
N GLY A 261 18.47 12.98 1.92
CA GLY A 261 19.48 12.60 0.93
C GLY A 261 19.81 13.70 -0.09
N ASN A 262 19.78 14.97 0.34
CA ASN A 262 20.08 16.16 -0.48
C ASN A 262 19.13 16.29 -1.70
N PRO A 263 17.84 16.58 -1.46
CA PRO A 263 16.78 16.46 -2.47
C PRO A 263 16.98 17.37 -3.69
N LEU A 264 17.72 18.48 -3.56
CA LEU A 264 18.06 19.34 -4.70
C LEU A 264 18.96 18.65 -5.72
N THR A 265 19.87 17.77 -5.29
CA THR A 265 20.71 17.00 -6.21
C THR A 265 19.86 16.01 -7.01
N SER A 266 18.87 15.38 -6.37
CA SER A 266 17.92 14.49 -7.02
C SER A 266 17.01 15.24 -7.99
N LEU A 267 16.51 16.42 -7.58
CA LEU A 267 15.68 17.28 -8.41
C LEU A 267 16.36 17.68 -9.73
N VAL A 268 17.62 18.14 -9.68
CA VAL A 268 18.37 18.52 -10.89
C VAL A 268 18.52 17.32 -11.83
N ARG A 269 18.84 16.14 -11.28
CA ARG A 269 18.97 14.90 -12.07
C ARG A 269 17.65 14.43 -12.68
N ALA A 270 16.53 14.67 -11.99
CA ALA A 270 15.20 14.34 -12.51
C ALA A 270 14.86 15.22 -13.71
N LEU A 271 15.16 16.52 -13.63
CA LEU A 271 14.94 17.48 -14.72
C LEU A 271 15.88 17.25 -15.92
N GLU A 272 17.10 16.76 -15.69
CA GLU A 272 18.05 16.43 -16.78
C GLU A 272 17.70 15.13 -17.54
N LYS A 273 16.80 14.30 -17.00
CA LYS A 273 16.40 13.00 -17.59
C LYS A 273 15.12 13.07 -18.40
N GLU A 274 14.44 14.21 -18.46
CA GLU A 274 13.31 14.43 -19.36
C GLU A 274 13.82 14.96 -20.70
N PRO A 275 13.67 14.23 -21.83
CA PRO A 275 14.02 14.71 -23.17
C PRO A 275 13.04 15.75 -23.70
#